data_AF-A0A174W9U9-F1
#
_entry.id   AF-A0A174W9U9-F1
#
_cell.length_a   1.000
_cell.length_b   1.000
_cell.length_c   1.000
_cell.angle_alpha   90.00
_cell.angle_beta   90.00
_cell.angle_gamma   90.00
#
_symmetry.space_group_name_H-M   'P 1'
#
loop_
_entity.id
_entity.type
_entity.pdbx_description
1 polymer ?
#
loop_
_entity_poly.entity_id
_entity_poly.type
_entity_poly.pdbx_seq_one_letter_code
_entity_poly.pdbx_strand_id
1 'polypeptide(L)'
;MKNPKECFSIVQNQTFIVLNELTRPECKDGSEPLTFHHETFSRFNFVIISADKKATTANIPVREIPGIFEKVHDLKMKHLLTARPVSEGASESPAYTTIINAGKLKGKTPAAALAEDGAKGESLLKSQVQWLKQNLAAYPRNAVQIQAIEAALQLYHEGRLNQQEAQKGCVETETIYRAELRPLTRRKKGDKCFVYSIYIRWNPGAERPIEIEIVNFYAPVVKTDKGLLNVLAKEKTDEVRNRFSLTIDQWCWLEHILEANIRTFENEHAGSLYRMAEEEKKRGMEAFRNSNGAA
;
A
#
# COMPACT_ATOMS: atom_id res chain seq x y z
N MET A 1 20.57 8.61 -14.61
CA MET A 1 20.32 7.46 -15.50
C MET A 1 18.81 7.21 -15.47
N LYS A 2 18.10 7.41 -16.59
CA LYS A 2 16.66 7.10 -16.66
C LYS A 2 16.51 5.58 -16.80
N ASN A 3 15.64 4.95 -16.00
CA ASN A 3 15.39 3.52 -16.15
C ASN A 3 14.40 3.31 -17.32
N PRO A 4 14.77 2.60 -18.39
CA PRO A 4 13.91 2.44 -19.57
C PRO A 4 12.61 1.68 -19.28
N LYS A 5 12.54 0.93 -18.16
CA LYS A 5 11.34 0.21 -17.72
C LYS A 5 10.48 0.99 -16.72
N GLU A 6 10.85 2.22 -16.39
CA GLU A 6 10.04 3.10 -15.55
C GLU A 6 8.75 3.48 -16.27
N CYS A 7 7.61 3.01 -15.76
CA CYS A 7 6.30 3.39 -16.30
C CYS A 7 5.66 4.53 -15.49
N PHE A 8 6.07 4.75 -14.25
CA PHE A 8 5.52 5.78 -13.38
C PHE A 8 6.57 6.30 -12.38
N SER A 9 6.57 7.60 -12.12
CA SER A 9 7.34 8.18 -11.04
C SER A 9 6.71 9.43 -10.43
N ILE A 10 6.90 9.60 -9.12
CA ILE A 10 6.57 10.81 -8.37
C ILE A 10 7.80 11.19 -7.55
N VAL A 11 8.27 12.42 -7.73
CA VAL A 11 9.43 12.98 -7.00
C VAL A 11 8.94 14.05 -6.03
N GLN A 12 9.26 13.87 -4.76
CA GLN A 12 9.03 14.81 -3.66
C GLN A 12 10.27 14.82 -2.75
N ASN A 13 10.11 14.93 -1.43
CA ASN A 13 11.20 14.68 -0.47
C ASN A 13 11.75 13.24 -0.55
N GLN A 14 10.95 12.33 -1.08
CA GLN A 14 11.31 10.97 -1.44
C GLN A 14 10.84 10.73 -2.88
N THR A 15 11.34 9.67 -3.51
CA THR A 15 10.94 9.32 -4.88
C THR A 15 10.26 7.97 -4.89
N PHE A 16 9.05 7.92 -5.44
CA PHE A 16 8.33 6.68 -5.70
C PHE A 16 8.33 6.37 -7.20
N ILE A 17 8.66 5.14 -7.56
CA ILE A 17 8.83 4.68 -8.94
C ILE A 17 8.14 3.33 -9.08
N VAL A 18 7.51 3.09 -10.23
CA VAL A 18 7.04 1.76 -10.62
C VAL A 18 7.71 1.34 -11.92
N LEU A 19 8.25 0.13 -11.93
CA LEU A 19 8.88 -0.49 -13.09
C LEU A 19 7.99 -1.59 -13.66
N ASN A 20 7.87 -1.62 -14.98
CA ASN A 20 7.17 -2.66 -15.71
C ASN A 20 8.07 -3.90 -15.90
N GLU A 21 7.68 -5.02 -15.30
CA GLU A 21 8.32 -6.34 -15.46
C GLU A 21 7.29 -7.41 -15.89
N LEU A 22 6.33 -7.00 -16.73
CA LEU A 22 5.34 -7.90 -17.32
C LEU A 22 6.05 -8.94 -18.20
N THR A 23 5.64 -10.19 -18.05
CA THR A 23 6.30 -11.33 -18.68
C THR A 23 5.25 -12.27 -19.24
N ARG A 24 5.47 -12.78 -20.46
CA ARG A 24 4.55 -13.70 -21.13
C ARG A 24 4.76 -15.14 -20.66
N PRO A 25 3.72 -15.99 -20.67
CA PRO A 25 3.88 -17.43 -20.55
C PRO A 25 4.82 -17.98 -21.63
N GLU A 26 5.61 -19.01 -21.29
CA GLU A 26 6.47 -19.71 -22.25
C GLU A 26 6.01 -21.15 -22.55
N CYS A 27 4.97 -21.66 -21.85
CA CYS A 27 4.47 -23.03 -21.90
C CYS A 27 5.46 -24.14 -21.50
N LYS A 28 6.76 -23.84 -21.38
CA LYS A 28 7.81 -24.81 -20.99
C LYS A 28 7.70 -25.28 -19.55
N ASP A 29 7.14 -24.46 -18.68
CA ASP A 29 7.01 -24.68 -17.23
C ASP A 29 5.57 -25.07 -16.83
N GLY A 30 4.74 -25.45 -17.81
CA GLY A 30 3.32 -25.71 -17.60
C GLY A 30 2.46 -24.44 -17.57
N SER A 31 3.04 -23.26 -17.90
CA SER A 31 2.26 -22.03 -18.02
C SER A 31 1.30 -22.08 -19.20
N GLU A 32 0.08 -21.59 -18.99
CA GLU A 32 -0.95 -21.59 -20.03
C GLU A 32 -0.85 -20.32 -20.88
N PRO A 33 -0.85 -20.41 -22.23
CA PRO A 33 -0.57 -19.26 -23.09
C PRO A 33 -1.67 -18.20 -23.02
N LEU A 34 -2.92 -18.59 -22.78
CA LEU A 34 -4.07 -17.68 -22.72
C LEU A 34 -4.28 -17.01 -21.37
N THR A 35 -3.39 -17.21 -20.39
CA THR A 35 -3.39 -16.39 -19.17
C THR A 35 -2.76 -15.02 -19.40
N PHE A 36 -2.18 -14.79 -20.59
CA PHE A 36 -1.47 -13.59 -21.05
C PHE A 36 -0.22 -13.19 -20.25
N HIS A 37 -0.21 -13.51 -18.97
CA HIS A 37 0.84 -13.20 -18.02
C HIS A 37 1.40 -14.47 -17.41
N HIS A 38 2.73 -14.53 -17.33
CA HIS A 38 3.42 -15.57 -16.61
C HIS A 38 3.12 -15.47 -15.11
N GLU A 39 2.62 -16.53 -14.51
CA GLU A 39 2.11 -16.51 -13.13
C GLU A 39 3.15 -16.04 -12.11
N THR A 40 4.38 -16.57 -12.19
CA THR A 40 5.46 -16.26 -11.24
C THR A 40 6.22 -14.97 -11.59
N PHE A 41 6.40 -14.66 -12.88
CA PHE A 41 7.31 -13.59 -13.29
C PHE A 41 6.61 -12.29 -13.70
N SER A 42 5.35 -12.30 -14.13
CA SER A 42 4.68 -11.07 -14.55
C SER A 42 4.30 -10.21 -13.34
N ARG A 43 4.91 -9.02 -13.22
CA ARG A 43 4.83 -8.19 -12.01
C ARG A 43 5.14 -6.72 -12.30
N PHE A 44 4.73 -5.85 -11.38
CA PHE A 44 5.27 -4.50 -11.25
C PHE A 44 6.24 -4.44 -10.08
N ASN A 45 7.36 -3.74 -10.25
CA ASN A 45 8.32 -3.53 -9.17
C ASN A 45 8.17 -2.10 -8.63
N PHE A 46 7.71 -2.01 -7.39
CA PHE A 46 7.51 -0.75 -6.67
C PHE A 46 8.79 -0.38 -5.96
N VAL A 47 9.26 0.83 -6.17
CA VAL A 47 10.53 1.33 -5.63
C VAL A 47 10.29 2.64 -4.90
N ILE A 48 10.76 2.74 -3.66
CA ILE A 48 10.79 4.01 -2.90
C ILE A 48 12.24 4.34 -2.57
N ILE A 49 12.69 5.53 -2.95
CA ILE A 49 14.02 6.06 -2.65
C ILE A 49 13.86 7.15 -1.59
N SER A 50 14.49 6.96 -0.43
CA SER A 50 14.46 7.95 0.65
C SER A 50 15.29 9.19 0.30
N ALA A 51 15.10 10.27 1.09
CA ALA A 51 15.94 11.48 1.01
C ALA A 51 17.44 11.15 1.15
N ASP A 52 17.78 10.15 1.97
CA ASP A 52 19.14 9.64 2.19
C ASP A 52 19.64 8.73 1.05
N LYS A 53 18.94 8.69 -0.08
CA LYS A 53 19.25 7.88 -1.27
C LYS A 53 19.25 6.36 -1.01
N LYS A 54 18.62 5.90 0.08
CA LYS A 54 18.42 4.47 0.34
C LYS A 54 17.15 4.01 -0.36
N ALA A 55 17.29 3.07 -1.28
CA ALA A 55 16.17 2.53 -2.05
C ALA A 55 15.60 1.27 -1.38
N THR A 56 14.29 1.14 -1.43
CA THR A 56 13.57 -0.10 -1.11
C THR A 56 12.73 -0.53 -2.30
N THR A 57 12.64 -1.83 -2.55
CA THR A 57 11.97 -2.44 -3.72
C THR A 57 11.05 -3.57 -3.28
N ALA A 58 9.88 -3.69 -3.90
CA ALA A 58 8.95 -4.80 -3.72
C ALA A 58 8.25 -5.17 -5.02
N ASN A 59 8.15 -6.47 -5.33
CA ASN A 59 7.35 -6.90 -6.48
C ASN A 59 5.90 -7.15 -6.05
N ILE A 60 4.97 -6.63 -6.85
CA ILE A 60 3.54 -6.96 -6.80
C ILE A 60 3.21 -7.75 -8.07
N PRO A 61 2.77 -9.01 -7.97
CA PRO A 61 2.32 -9.79 -9.12
C PRO A 61 1.20 -9.08 -9.86
N VAL A 62 1.20 -9.13 -11.20
CA VAL A 62 0.20 -8.42 -12.01
C VAL A 62 -1.23 -8.83 -11.66
N ARG A 63 -1.44 -10.11 -11.32
CA ARG A 63 -2.75 -10.65 -10.91
C ARG A 63 -3.32 -10.01 -9.65
N GLU A 64 -2.48 -9.42 -8.80
CA GLU A 64 -2.91 -8.79 -7.55
C GLU A 64 -3.31 -7.32 -7.77
N ILE A 65 -2.88 -6.69 -8.87
CA ILE A 65 -3.11 -5.26 -9.18
C ILE A 65 -4.61 -4.89 -9.26
N PRO A 66 -5.48 -5.64 -9.98
CA PRO A 66 -6.89 -5.28 -10.07
C PRO A 66 -7.59 -5.21 -8.70
N GLY A 67 -7.34 -6.19 -7.83
CA GLY A 67 -7.93 -6.21 -6.49
C GLY A 67 -7.43 -5.08 -5.59
N ILE A 68 -6.19 -4.62 -5.79
CA ILE A 68 -5.65 -3.44 -5.09
C ILE A 68 -6.42 -2.18 -5.53
N PHE A 69 -6.68 -2.02 -6.83
CA PHE A 69 -7.40 -0.85 -7.36
C PHE A 69 -8.86 -0.84 -6.95
N GLU A 70 -9.55 -1.97 -7.06
CA GLU A 70 -10.93 -2.14 -6.61
C GLU A 70 -11.07 -1.80 -5.12
N LYS A 71 -10.13 -2.28 -4.29
CA LYS A 71 -10.15 -1.96 -2.86
C LYS A 71 -10.00 -0.47 -2.57
N VAL A 72 -9.16 0.25 -3.32
CA VAL A 72 -9.03 1.71 -3.18
C VAL A 72 -10.29 2.43 -3.66
N HIS A 73 -10.89 1.96 -4.76
CA HIS A 73 -12.16 2.49 -5.25
C HIS A 73 -13.27 2.36 -4.20
N ASP A 74 -13.43 1.19 -3.60
CA ASP A 74 -14.41 0.93 -2.54
C ASP A 74 -14.21 1.86 -1.33
N LEU A 75 -12.95 2.04 -0.90
CA LEU A 75 -12.63 2.91 0.23
C LEU A 75 -12.90 4.38 -0.08
N LYS A 76 -12.63 4.81 -1.32
CA LYS A 76 -13.01 6.14 -1.81
C LYS A 76 -14.52 6.32 -1.80
N MET A 77 -15.28 5.35 -2.34
CA MET A 77 -16.75 5.41 -2.35
C MET A 77 -17.33 5.41 -0.93
N LYS A 78 -16.86 4.50 -0.07
CA LYS A 78 -17.21 4.46 1.35
C LYS A 78 -16.95 5.81 2.02
N HIS A 79 -15.81 6.44 1.76
CA HIS A 79 -15.51 7.76 2.30
C HIS A 79 -16.46 8.85 1.79
N LEU A 80 -16.78 8.87 0.49
CA LEU A 80 -17.73 9.83 -0.08
C LEU A 80 -19.15 9.65 0.46
N LEU A 81 -19.59 8.40 0.67
CA LEU A 81 -20.92 8.07 1.17
C LEU A 81 -21.06 8.26 2.69
N THR A 82 -19.96 8.14 3.42
CA THR A 82 -19.92 8.37 4.89
C THR A 82 -19.54 9.80 5.26
N ALA A 83 -19.09 10.62 4.29
CA ALA A 83 -19.00 12.05 4.44
C ALA A 83 -20.42 12.58 4.72
N ARG A 84 -20.67 12.96 5.97
CA ARG A 84 -21.99 13.43 6.40
C ARG A 84 -22.42 14.62 5.54
N PRO A 85 -23.70 14.70 5.11
CA PRO A 85 -24.27 16.00 4.83
C PRO A 85 -24.18 16.83 6.12
N VAL A 86 -23.76 18.08 5.99
CA VAL A 86 -23.72 19.06 7.07
C VAL A 86 -25.11 19.11 7.70
N SER A 87 -25.30 18.44 8.83
CA SER A 87 -26.56 18.52 9.57
C SER A 87 -26.52 19.81 10.36
N GLU A 88 -27.23 20.82 9.88
CA GLU A 88 -27.50 22.05 10.62
C GLU A 88 -28.05 21.71 12.02
N GLY A 89 -27.21 21.82 13.06
CA GLY A 89 -27.66 21.79 14.46
C GLY A 89 -26.88 20.94 15.46
N ALA A 90 -25.92 20.09 15.08
CA ALA A 90 -25.03 19.43 16.05
C ALA A 90 -23.76 20.26 16.22
N SER A 91 -23.37 20.60 17.45
CA SER A 91 -22.26 21.51 17.76
C SER A 91 -20.96 21.11 17.04
N GLU A 92 -20.67 21.77 15.90
CA GLU A 92 -19.54 21.50 14.99
C GLU A 92 -18.21 22.00 15.58
N SER A 93 -17.89 21.61 16.80
CA SER A 93 -16.57 21.91 17.35
C SER A 93 -15.51 21.17 16.53
N PRO A 94 -14.44 21.86 16.08
CA PRO A 94 -13.29 21.23 15.41
C PRO A 94 -12.70 20.05 16.19
N ALA A 95 -12.97 19.98 17.50
CA ALA A 95 -12.66 18.87 18.40
C ALA A 95 -13.13 17.49 17.90
N TYR A 96 -14.28 17.42 17.21
CA TYR A 96 -14.88 16.16 16.76
C TYR A 96 -14.67 15.85 15.28
N THR A 97 -14.21 16.82 14.49
CA THR A 97 -14.09 16.72 13.02
C THR A 97 -12.65 16.74 12.53
N THR A 98 -11.73 17.39 13.26
CA THR A 98 -10.34 17.52 12.83
C THR A 98 -9.54 16.28 13.21
N ILE A 99 -8.93 15.62 12.22
CA ILE A 99 -8.04 14.48 12.46
C ILE A 99 -6.63 14.95 12.78
N ILE A 100 -6.03 14.34 13.80
CA ILE A 100 -4.62 14.52 14.15
C ILE A 100 -3.79 13.75 13.12
N ASN A 101 -2.87 14.45 12.44
CA ASN A 101 -2.11 13.88 11.32
C ASN A 101 -0.71 13.39 11.71
N ALA A 102 -0.30 13.57 12.96
CA ALA A 102 1.05 13.30 13.43
C ALA A 102 1.10 12.75 14.87
N GLY A 103 2.22 12.11 15.21
CA GLY A 103 2.47 11.60 16.56
C GLY A 103 1.69 10.32 16.90
N LYS A 104 1.60 10.02 18.20
CA LYS A 104 0.95 8.81 18.72
C LYS A 104 -0.57 8.79 18.55
N LEU A 105 -1.19 9.96 18.37
CA LEU A 105 -2.63 10.13 18.20
C LEU A 105 -3.05 10.25 16.73
N LYS A 106 -2.14 9.93 15.78
CA LYS A 106 -2.42 10.02 14.35
C LYS A 106 -3.65 9.19 13.97
N GLY A 107 -4.57 9.79 13.20
CA GLY A 107 -5.81 9.15 12.73
C GLY A 107 -7.01 9.32 13.67
N LYS A 108 -6.82 9.90 14.86
CA LYS A 108 -7.89 10.19 15.82
C LYS A 108 -8.24 11.68 15.82
N THR A 109 -9.49 12.01 16.15
CA THR A 109 -9.86 13.38 16.52
C THR A 109 -9.43 13.68 17.96
N PRO A 110 -9.17 14.95 18.32
CA PRO A 110 -8.84 15.32 19.69
C PRO A 110 -9.90 14.88 20.72
N ALA A 111 -11.19 14.95 20.36
CA ALA A 111 -12.25 14.44 21.22
C ALA A 111 -12.21 12.92 21.39
N ALA A 112 -11.90 12.15 20.32
CA ALA A 112 -11.74 10.70 20.40
C ALA A 112 -10.61 10.30 21.34
N ALA A 113 -9.45 10.99 21.26
CA ALA A 113 -8.31 10.74 22.13
C ALA A 113 -8.65 10.96 23.62
N LEU A 114 -9.47 11.97 23.94
CA LEU A 114 -9.92 12.24 25.31
C LEU A 114 -10.98 11.25 25.80
N ALA A 115 -11.87 10.81 24.92
CA ALA A 115 -12.89 9.82 25.26
C ALA A 115 -12.31 8.44 25.54
N GLU A 116 -11.22 8.06 24.88
CA GLU A 116 -10.59 6.73 25.01
C GLU A 116 -9.59 6.68 26.18
N ASP A 117 -8.70 7.67 26.29
CA ASP A 117 -7.56 7.63 27.21
C ASP A 117 -7.68 8.59 28.41
N GLY A 118 -8.74 9.41 28.48
CA GLY A 118 -8.98 10.37 29.57
C GLY A 118 -7.77 11.25 29.86
N ALA A 119 -7.30 11.25 31.12
CA ALA A 119 -6.15 12.04 31.57
C ALA A 119 -4.83 11.70 30.82
N LYS A 120 -4.67 10.46 30.34
CA LYS A 120 -3.50 10.10 29.49
C LYS A 120 -3.63 10.73 28.11
N GLY A 121 -4.84 10.74 27.54
CA GLY A 121 -5.14 11.42 26.27
C GLY A 121 -4.89 12.92 26.36
N GLU A 122 -5.28 13.54 27.48
CA GLU A 122 -5.04 14.96 27.76
C GLU A 122 -3.54 15.31 27.76
N SER A 123 -2.72 14.51 28.44
CA SER A 123 -1.26 14.70 28.46
C SER A 123 -0.64 14.56 27.06
N LEU A 124 -1.06 13.57 26.29
CA LEU A 124 -0.60 13.36 24.91
C LEU A 124 -0.99 14.52 23.99
N LEU A 125 -2.21 15.03 24.12
CA LEU A 125 -2.69 16.18 23.34
C LEU A 125 -1.93 17.46 23.68
N LYS A 126 -1.64 17.72 24.95
CA LYS A 126 -0.81 18.86 25.38
C LYS A 126 0.60 18.78 24.80
N SER A 127 1.21 17.59 24.81
CA SER A 127 2.50 17.36 24.15
C SER A 127 2.43 17.58 22.64
N GLN A 128 1.34 17.17 22.00
CA GLN A 128 1.13 17.36 20.56
C GLN A 128 0.99 18.86 20.21
N VAL A 129 0.25 19.64 21.00
CA VAL A 129 0.13 21.10 20.80
C VAL A 129 1.48 21.79 20.93
N GLN A 130 2.29 21.42 21.91
CA GLN A 130 3.63 22.00 22.09
C GLN A 130 4.50 21.76 20.84
N TRP A 131 4.48 20.55 20.29
CA TRP A 131 5.21 20.21 19.07
C TRP A 131 4.66 20.97 17.85
N LEU A 132 3.34 21.08 17.70
CA LEU A 132 2.71 21.82 16.60
C LEU A 132 3.03 23.32 16.65
N LYS A 133 3.06 23.93 17.84
CA LYS A 133 3.43 25.33 18.06
C LYS A 133 4.89 25.60 17.71
N GLN A 134 5.81 24.71 18.07
CA GLN A 134 7.24 24.82 17.71
C GLN A 134 7.46 24.79 16.19
N ASN A 135 6.61 24.06 15.46
CA ASN A 135 6.70 23.91 14.01
C ASN A 135 5.73 24.81 13.24
N LEU A 136 5.07 25.76 13.91
CA LEU A 136 4.02 26.59 13.30
C LEU A 136 4.56 27.53 12.21
N ALA A 137 5.75 28.08 12.44
CA ALA A 137 6.41 28.98 11.48
C ALA A 137 6.74 28.28 10.16
N ALA A 138 7.09 26.99 10.22
CA ALA A 138 7.36 26.18 9.03
C ALA A 138 6.09 25.60 8.39
N TYR A 139 5.05 25.35 9.19
CA TYR A 139 3.80 24.72 8.74
C TYR A 139 2.56 25.45 9.30
N PRO A 140 2.09 26.53 8.63
CA PRO A 140 0.96 27.33 9.11
C PRO A 140 -0.35 26.56 9.29
N ARG A 141 -0.55 25.47 8.54
CA ARG A 141 -1.73 24.59 8.67
C ARG A 141 -1.85 23.91 10.04
N ASN A 142 -0.77 23.87 10.83
CA ASN A 142 -0.78 23.34 12.19
C ASN A 142 -1.74 24.12 13.11
N ALA A 143 -2.06 25.38 12.79
CA ALA A 143 -2.99 26.20 13.57
C ALA A 143 -4.39 25.56 13.69
N VAL A 144 -4.87 24.91 12.63
CA VAL A 144 -6.20 24.25 12.62
C VAL A 144 -6.22 23.08 13.61
N GLN A 145 -5.16 22.27 13.65
CA GLN A 145 -5.04 21.17 14.61
C GLN A 145 -4.88 21.68 16.04
N ILE A 146 -4.14 22.76 16.27
CA ILE A 146 -4.00 23.37 17.60
C ILE A 146 -5.37 23.82 18.10
N GLN A 147 -6.13 24.56 17.29
CA GLN A 147 -7.47 25.02 17.66
C GLN A 147 -8.41 23.85 17.98
N ALA A 148 -8.37 22.77 17.17
CA ALA A 148 -9.17 21.58 17.43
C ALA A 148 -8.80 20.88 18.74
N ILE A 149 -7.50 20.81 19.06
CA ILE A 149 -7.04 20.21 20.32
C ILE A 149 -7.43 21.07 21.52
N GLU A 150 -7.23 22.39 21.43
CA GLU A 150 -7.59 23.32 22.50
C GLU A 150 -9.10 23.33 22.75
N ALA A 151 -9.93 23.30 21.70
CA ALA A 151 -11.38 23.17 21.81
C ALA A 151 -11.81 21.86 22.46
N ALA A 152 -11.13 20.74 22.16
CA ALA A 152 -11.43 19.45 22.76
C ALA A 152 -11.05 19.39 24.25
N LEU A 153 -9.89 19.95 24.61
CA LEU A 153 -9.45 20.08 26.00
C LEU A 153 -10.42 20.94 26.81
N GLN A 154 -10.90 22.04 26.23
CA GLN A 154 -11.91 22.89 26.86
C GLN A 154 -13.21 22.12 27.12
N LEU A 155 -13.75 21.42 26.11
CA LEU A 155 -14.96 20.61 26.27
C LEU A 155 -14.80 19.49 27.30
N TYR A 156 -13.61 18.90 27.40
CA TYR A 156 -13.28 17.89 28.40
C TYR A 156 -13.25 18.46 29.82
N HIS A 157 -12.58 19.59 30.03
CA HIS A 157 -12.54 20.27 31.33
C HIS A 157 -13.91 20.81 31.76
N GLU A 158 -14.77 21.22 30.80
CA GLU A 158 -16.15 21.63 31.06
C GLU A 158 -17.10 20.43 31.29
N GLY A 159 -16.64 19.19 31.12
CA GLY A 159 -17.49 17.99 31.24
C GLY A 159 -18.56 17.85 30.15
N ARG A 160 -18.42 18.59 29.04
CA ARG A 160 -19.37 18.66 27.92
C ARG A 160 -18.95 17.81 26.71
N LEU A 161 -17.97 16.94 26.90
CA LEU A 161 -17.47 16.06 25.84
C LEU A 161 -18.50 14.97 25.51
N ASN A 162 -19.03 14.98 24.30
CA ASN A 162 -19.97 13.97 23.83
C ASN A 162 -19.23 12.69 23.42
N GLN A 163 -19.33 11.64 24.25
CA GLN A 163 -18.64 10.37 23.99
C GLN A 163 -19.11 9.67 22.71
N GLN A 164 -20.40 9.78 22.35
CA GLN A 164 -20.92 9.15 21.14
C GLN A 164 -20.38 9.82 19.87
N GLU A 165 -20.19 11.14 19.89
CA GLU A 165 -19.58 11.88 18.79
C GLU A 165 -18.06 11.70 18.73
N ALA A 166 -17.41 11.59 19.89
CA ALA A 166 -15.99 11.28 19.97
C ALA A 166 -15.65 9.91 19.37
N GLN A 167 -16.46 8.88 19.65
CA GLN A 167 -16.28 7.54 19.07
C GLN A 167 -16.46 7.52 17.54
N LYS A 168 -17.32 8.38 17.00
CA LYS A 168 -17.53 8.54 15.55
C LYS A 168 -16.32 9.18 14.83
N GLY A 169 -15.43 9.86 15.55
CA GLY A 169 -14.24 10.53 15.00
C GLY A 169 -12.98 9.68 14.93
N CYS A 170 -13.02 8.43 15.38
CA CYS A 170 -11.91 7.49 15.22
C CYS A 170 -12.04 6.82 13.86
N VAL A 171 -11.24 7.23 12.87
CA VAL A 171 -11.24 6.56 11.57
C VAL A 171 -10.03 5.64 11.50
N GLU A 172 -10.29 4.36 11.64
CA GLU A 172 -9.25 3.33 11.65
C GLU A 172 -8.55 3.25 10.29
N THR A 173 -7.23 3.12 10.31
CA THR A 173 -6.44 2.86 9.10
C THR A 173 -6.86 1.51 8.50
N GLU A 174 -7.31 1.49 7.26
CA GLU A 174 -7.72 0.26 6.57
C GLU A 174 -6.56 -0.30 5.74
N THR A 175 -6.43 -1.64 5.71
CA THR A 175 -5.41 -2.29 4.86
C THR A 175 -5.96 -2.47 3.45
N ILE A 176 -5.29 -1.89 2.46
CA ILE A 176 -5.59 -2.08 1.04
C ILE A 176 -4.91 -3.37 0.56
N TYR A 177 -3.63 -3.52 0.87
CA TYR A 177 -2.83 -4.64 0.39
C TYR A 177 -1.69 -4.95 1.35
N ARG A 178 -1.39 -6.24 1.50
CA ARG A 178 -0.29 -6.71 2.32
C ARG A 178 0.35 -7.93 1.67
N ALA A 179 1.62 -7.82 1.34
CA ALA A 179 2.48 -8.97 1.15
C ALA A 179 3.44 -9.05 2.33
N GLU A 180 3.38 -10.18 3.03
CA GLU A 180 4.30 -10.50 4.11
C GLU A 180 5.72 -10.77 3.59
N LEU A 181 6.49 -11.61 4.27
CA LEU A 181 7.90 -11.84 3.97
C LEU A 181 8.04 -12.63 2.67
N ARG A 182 8.41 -11.95 1.58
CA ARG A 182 8.71 -12.58 0.28
C ARG A 182 10.23 -12.66 0.06
N PRO A 183 10.84 -13.85 0.20
CA PRO A 183 12.26 -14.02 -0.07
C PRO A 183 12.53 -14.11 -1.57
N LEU A 184 13.55 -13.39 -2.04
CA LEU A 184 14.13 -13.52 -3.37
C LEU A 184 15.38 -14.40 -3.30
N THR A 185 15.18 -15.71 -3.43
CA THR A 185 16.24 -16.73 -3.28
C THR A 185 17.39 -16.58 -4.27
N ARG A 186 17.17 -15.89 -5.41
CA ARG A 186 18.21 -15.58 -6.40
C ARG A 186 19.12 -14.42 -5.99
N ARG A 187 18.67 -13.52 -5.09
CA ARG A 187 19.44 -12.37 -4.61
C ARG A 187 20.00 -12.67 -3.23
N LYS A 188 21.27 -13.08 -3.16
CA LYS A 188 21.93 -13.51 -1.93
C LYS A 188 23.05 -12.55 -1.50
N LYS A 189 23.32 -12.54 -0.20
CA LYS A 189 24.49 -11.92 0.43
C LYS A 189 25.00 -12.88 1.49
N GLY A 190 26.04 -13.65 1.17
CA GLY A 190 26.47 -14.79 1.99
C GLY A 190 25.40 -15.89 2.03
N ASP A 191 25.09 -16.36 3.22
CA ASP A 191 24.04 -17.36 3.53
C ASP A 191 22.62 -16.76 3.54
N LYS A 192 22.49 -15.43 3.48
CA LYS A 192 21.20 -14.73 3.58
C LYS A 192 20.63 -14.41 2.21
N CYS A 193 19.30 -14.53 2.09
CA CYS A 193 18.55 -14.08 0.93
C CYS A 193 17.95 -12.70 1.18
N PHE A 194 17.80 -11.92 0.12
CA PHE A 194 17.05 -10.68 0.17
C PHE A 194 15.57 -10.98 0.44
N VAL A 195 14.97 -10.25 1.37
CA VAL A 195 13.56 -10.37 1.73
C VAL A 195 12.93 -8.99 1.62
N TYR A 196 11.71 -8.96 1.10
CA TYR A 196 10.90 -7.76 1.11
C TYR A 196 9.52 -8.01 1.69
N SER A 197 8.91 -6.95 2.21
CA SER A 197 7.49 -6.89 2.52
C SER A 197 6.94 -5.55 2.06
N ILE A 198 5.67 -5.52 1.66
CA ILE A 198 4.98 -4.30 1.24
C ILE A 198 3.60 -4.22 1.89
N TYR A 199 3.26 -3.03 2.34
CA TYR A 199 1.99 -2.69 2.97
C TYR A 199 1.43 -1.45 2.28
N ILE A 200 0.21 -1.54 1.76
CA ILE A 200 -0.54 -0.40 1.24
C ILE A 200 -1.73 -0.19 2.16
N ARG A 201 -1.84 1.02 2.71
CA ARG A 201 -2.84 1.38 3.73
C ARG A 201 -3.60 2.62 3.32
N TRP A 202 -4.86 2.65 3.72
CA TRP A 202 -5.73 3.80 3.62
C TRP A 202 -5.79 4.51 4.97
N ASN A 203 -5.43 5.78 4.99
CA ASN A 203 -5.44 6.67 6.14
C ASN A 203 -6.54 7.72 5.92
N PRO A 204 -7.75 7.49 6.42
CA PRO A 204 -8.87 8.40 6.23
C PRO A 204 -8.57 9.80 6.79
N GLY A 205 -9.02 10.83 6.07
CA GLY A 205 -8.85 12.25 6.44
C GLY A 205 -7.43 12.80 6.37
N ALA A 206 -6.44 12.01 5.94
CA ALA A 206 -5.15 12.56 5.52
C ALA A 206 -5.27 13.16 4.11
N GLU A 207 -4.60 14.29 3.87
CA GLU A 207 -4.48 14.90 2.52
C GLU A 207 -3.87 13.93 1.50
N ARG A 208 -3.06 12.99 1.98
CA ARG A 208 -2.46 11.89 1.22
C ARG A 208 -2.88 10.56 1.84
N PRO A 209 -4.08 10.07 1.54
CA PRO A 209 -4.70 8.99 2.27
C PRO A 209 -4.06 7.63 1.97
N ILE A 210 -3.40 7.45 0.83
CA ILE A 210 -2.84 6.14 0.47
C ILE A 210 -1.36 6.11 0.84
N GLU A 211 -0.98 5.25 1.78
CA GLU A 211 0.41 5.09 2.23
C GLU A 211 0.95 3.72 1.82
N ILE A 212 2.08 3.73 1.12
CA ILE A 212 2.85 2.56 0.72
C ILE A 212 4.07 2.47 1.63
N GLU A 213 4.23 1.36 2.35
CA GLU A 213 5.41 1.04 3.13
C GLU A 213 6.12 -0.17 2.52
N ILE A 214 7.43 -0.05 2.25
CA ILE A 214 8.27 -1.15 1.82
C ILE A 214 9.40 -1.34 2.83
N VAL A 215 9.61 -2.60 3.23
CA VAL A 215 10.74 -3.00 4.06
C VAL A 215 11.59 -3.99 3.28
N ASN A 216 12.90 -3.76 3.24
CA ASN A 216 13.87 -4.71 2.72
C ASN A 216 14.91 -5.05 3.78
N PHE A 217 15.36 -6.30 3.77
CA PHE A 217 16.45 -6.78 4.62
C PHE A 217 17.02 -8.07 4.03
N TYR A 218 18.12 -8.58 4.60
CA TYR A 218 18.64 -9.90 4.31
C TYR A 218 18.42 -10.82 5.50
N ALA A 219 17.92 -12.03 5.27
CA ALA A 219 17.75 -13.05 6.30
C ALA A 219 18.01 -14.47 5.77
N PRO A 220 18.39 -15.43 6.63
CA PRO A 220 18.45 -16.84 6.25
C PRO A 220 17.05 -17.35 5.85
N VAL A 221 17.01 -18.21 4.83
CA VAL A 221 15.76 -18.80 4.32
C VAL A 221 15.92 -20.31 4.30
N VAL A 222 15.06 -21.00 5.05
CA VAL A 222 15.06 -22.46 5.14
C VAL A 222 13.91 -23.00 4.30
N LYS A 223 14.21 -23.91 3.37
CA LYS A 223 13.19 -24.63 2.62
C LYS A 223 12.74 -25.83 3.46
N THR A 224 11.46 -25.87 3.78
CA THR A 224 10.85 -27.02 4.47
C THR A 224 10.68 -28.20 3.52
N ASP A 225 10.46 -29.39 4.07
CA ASP A 225 10.26 -30.63 3.30
C ASP A 225 9.06 -30.55 2.34
N LYS A 226 8.07 -29.70 2.66
CA LYS A 226 6.90 -29.40 1.82
C LYS A 226 7.17 -28.35 0.73
N GLY A 227 8.41 -27.90 0.58
CA GLY A 227 8.82 -26.90 -0.39
C GLY A 227 8.55 -25.44 -0.01
N LEU A 228 7.91 -25.18 1.13
CA LEU A 228 7.66 -23.82 1.62
C LEU A 228 8.96 -23.17 2.10
N LEU A 229 9.11 -21.88 1.78
CA LEU A 229 10.25 -21.07 2.20
C LEU A 229 9.93 -20.37 3.53
N ASN A 230 10.68 -20.70 4.58
CA ASN A 230 10.58 -20.06 5.88
C ASN A 230 11.69 -19.02 6.05
N VAL A 231 11.31 -17.79 6.41
CA VAL A 231 12.25 -16.67 6.61
C VAL A 231 12.59 -16.53 8.09
N LEU A 232 13.87 -16.67 8.44
CA LEU A 232 14.35 -16.47 9.83
C LEU A 232 14.52 -14.98 10.13
N ALA A 233 13.41 -14.26 10.28
CA ALA A 233 13.38 -12.80 10.43
C ALA A 233 14.09 -12.27 11.69
N LYS A 234 14.32 -13.13 12.71
CA LYS A 234 15.08 -12.77 13.92
C LYS A 234 16.56 -12.48 13.62
N GLU A 235 17.09 -13.04 12.54
CA GLU A 235 18.49 -12.91 12.13
C GLU A 235 18.67 -11.91 10.97
N LYS A 236 17.70 -11.01 10.80
CA LYS A 236 17.72 -10.01 9.73
C LYS A 236 18.90 -9.05 9.87
N THR A 237 19.47 -8.68 8.75
CA THR A 237 20.52 -7.66 8.63
C THR A 237 20.18 -6.67 7.53
N ASP A 238 20.81 -5.49 7.57
CA ASP A 238 20.66 -4.45 6.55
C ASP A 238 19.20 -4.01 6.33
N GLU A 239 18.40 -3.84 7.40
CA GLU A 239 17.03 -3.39 7.28
C GLU A 239 16.96 -1.95 6.76
N VAL A 240 16.18 -1.75 5.70
CA VAL A 240 15.79 -0.44 5.18
C VAL A 240 14.27 -0.41 5.07
N ARG A 241 13.68 0.65 5.62
CA ARG A 241 12.24 0.89 5.58
C ARG A 241 11.96 2.26 5.01
N ASN A 242 11.17 2.30 3.94
CA ASN A 242 10.68 3.54 3.36
C ASN A 242 9.16 3.55 3.32
N ARG A 243 8.59 4.75 3.42
CA ARG A 243 7.16 5.01 3.28
C ARG A 243 6.96 6.07 2.20
N PHE A 244 5.84 6.02 1.50
CA PHE A 244 5.46 7.05 0.55
C PHE A 244 3.95 7.24 0.60
N SER A 245 3.48 8.48 0.67
CA SER A 245 2.04 8.78 0.72
C SER A 245 1.60 9.50 -0.55
N LEU A 246 0.47 9.05 -1.10
CA LEU A 246 -0.11 9.52 -2.35
C LEU A 246 -1.42 10.25 -2.08
N THR A 247 -1.69 11.32 -2.84
CA THR A 247 -3.04 11.86 -2.99
C THR A 247 -3.91 10.89 -3.80
N ILE A 248 -5.23 11.09 -3.78
CA ILE A 248 -6.16 10.33 -4.63
C ILE A 248 -5.84 10.51 -6.11
N ASP A 249 -5.58 11.75 -6.56
CA ASP A 249 -5.27 12.03 -7.97
C ASP A 249 -3.98 11.33 -8.42
N GLN A 250 -2.95 11.33 -7.56
CA GLN A 250 -1.70 10.61 -7.83
C GLN A 250 -1.92 9.11 -7.95
N TRP A 251 -2.80 8.54 -7.12
CA TRP A 251 -3.17 7.14 -7.21
C TRP A 251 -3.99 6.84 -8.46
N CYS A 252 -4.99 7.64 -8.80
CA CYS A 252 -5.78 7.46 -10.02
C CYS A 252 -4.90 7.52 -11.28
N TRP A 253 -3.86 8.37 -11.27
CA TRP A 253 -2.89 8.40 -12.36
C TRP A 253 -2.02 7.13 -12.39
N LEU A 254 -1.56 6.65 -11.23
CA LEU A 254 -0.85 5.37 -11.14
C LEU A 254 -1.69 4.22 -11.69
N GLU A 255 -2.95 4.13 -11.26
CA GLU A 255 -3.94 3.16 -11.71
C GLU A 255 -4.07 3.16 -13.23
N HIS A 256 -4.36 4.33 -13.81
CA HIS A 256 -4.45 4.51 -15.26
C HIS A 256 -3.20 4.01 -15.99
N ILE A 257 -2.01 4.37 -15.51
CA ILE A 257 -0.75 3.99 -16.13
C ILE A 257 -0.52 2.47 -16.05
N LEU A 258 -0.77 1.84 -14.92
CA LEU A 258 -0.56 0.39 -14.78
C LEU A 258 -1.56 -0.39 -15.64
N GLU A 259 -2.84 0.01 -15.66
CA GLU A 259 -3.84 -0.60 -16.55
C GLU A 259 -3.48 -0.44 -18.03
N ALA A 260 -3.01 0.73 -18.44
CA ALA A 260 -2.57 0.96 -19.81
C ALA A 260 -1.39 0.05 -20.18
N ASN A 261 -0.43 -0.14 -19.27
CA ASN A 261 0.69 -1.06 -19.48
C ASN A 261 0.24 -2.51 -19.57
N ILE A 262 -0.69 -2.95 -18.72
CA ILE A 262 -1.28 -4.30 -18.76
C ILE A 262 -1.95 -4.54 -20.12
N ARG A 263 -2.89 -3.66 -20.50
CA ARG A 263 -3.65 -3.81 -21.76
C ARG A 263 -2.74 -3.75 -22.99
N THR A 264 -1.74 -2.88 -22.98
CA THR A 264 -0.78 -2.78 -24.08
C THR A 264 0.01 -4.07 -24.23
N PHE A 265 0.51 -4.62 -23.12
CA PHE A 265 1.22 -5.88 -23.09
C PHE A 265 0.36 -7.05 -23.59
N GLU A 266 -0.88 -7.14 -23.11
CA GLU A 266 -1.86 -8.15 -23.55
C GLU A 266 -2.11 -8.07 -25.06
N ASN A 267 -2.39 -6.87 -25.58
CA ASN A 267 -2.67 -6.64 -27.00
C ASN A 267 -1.45 -6.94 -27.90
N GLU A 268 -0.25 -6.51 -27.49
CA GLU A 268 0.98 -6.75 -28.24
C GLU A 268 1.26 -8.25 -28.39
N HIS A 269 0.91 -9.04 -27.37
CA HIS A 269 1.27 -10.46 -27.31
C HIS A 269 0.12 -11.39 -27.67
N ALA A 270 -1.12 -10.90 -27.74
CA ALA A 270 -2.32 -11.70 -28.01
C ALA A 270 -2.16 -12.60 -29.23
N GLY A 271 -1.78 -12.04 -30.38
CA GLY A 271 -1.65 -12.83 -31.62
C GLY A 271 -0.66 -13.99 -31.52
N SER A 272 0.48 -13.78 -30.83
CA SER A 272 1.46 -14.84 -30.60
C SER A 272 0.95 -15.90 -29.63
N LEU A 273 0.25 -15.48 -28.57
CA LEU A 273 -0.23 -16.38 -27.54
C LEU A 273 -1.42 -17.23 -28.01
N TYR A 274 -2.33 -16.67 -28.80
CA TYR A 274 -3.40 -17.46 -29.44
C TYR A 274 -2.85 -18.53 -30.38
N ARG A 275 -1.82 -18.19 -31.16
CA ARG A 275 -1.15 -19.17 -32.03
C ARG A 275 -0.51 -20.30 -31.22
N MET A 276 0.21 -19.93 -30.15
CA MET A 276 0.81 -20.88 -29.23
C MET A 276 -0.23 -21.79 -28.58
N ALA A 277 -1.38 -21.25 -28.17
CA ALA A 277 -2.48 -22.02 -27.60
C ALA A 277 -3.02 -23.07 -28.58
N GLU A 278 -3.20 -22.71 -29.85
CA GLU A 278 -3.69 -23.64 -30.87
C GLU A 278 -2.64 -24.72 -31.22
N GLU A 279 -1.36 -24.36 -31.23
CA GLU A 279 -0.25 -25.32 -31.41
C GLU A 279 -0.18 -26.33 -30.25
N GLU A 280 -0.26 -25.87 -29.00
CA GLU A 280 -0.26 -26.75 -27.83
C GLU A 280 -1.51 -27.64 -27.77
N LYS A 281 -2.68 -27.12 -28.15
CA LYS A 281 -3.90 -27.91 -28.27
C LYS A 281 -3.74 -29.04 -29.30
N LYS A 282 -3.14 -28.75 -30.47
CA LYS A 282 -2.85 -29.78 -31.49
C LYS A 282 -1.88 -30.84 -30.96
N ARG A 283 -0.78 -30.43 -30.33
CA ARG A 283 0.19 -31.35 -29.71
C ARG A 283 -0.47 -32.25 -28.67
N GLY A 284 -1.32 -31.69 -27.81
CA GLY A 284 -2.08 -32.44 -26.81
C GLY A 284 -3.02 -33.48 -27.42
N MET A 285 -3.75 -33.11 -28.49
CA MET A 285 -4.63 -34.05 -29.20
C MET A 285 -3.86 -35.18 -29.88
N GLU A 286 -2.71 -34.89 -30.51
CA GLU A 286 -1.86 -35.90 -31.15
C GLU A 286 -1.26 -36.87 -30.12
N ALA A 287 -0.76 -36.35 -28.99
CA ALA A 287 -0.25 -37.18 -27.91
C ALA A 287 -1.32 -38.14 -27.36
N PHE A 288 -2.55 -37.65 -27.16
CA PHE A 288 -3.67 -38.47 -26.69
C PHE A 288 -4.08 -39.56 -27.70
N ARG A 289 -4.05 -39.27 -29.00
CA ARG A 289 -4.33 -40.26 -30.04
C ARG A 289 -3.26 -41.35 -30.07
N ASN A 290 -1.99 -40.97 -29.92
CA ASN A 290 -0.88 -41.91 -29.89
C ASN A 290 -0.88 -42.79 -28.62
N SER A 291 -1.33 -42.27 -27.47
CA SER A 291 -1.43 -43.08 -26.24
C SER A 291 -2.58 -44.09 -26.30
N ASN A 292 -3.69 -43.77 -26.97
CA ASN A 292 -4.84 -44.68 -27.11
C ASN A 292 -4.75 -45.66 -28.28
N GLY A 293 -3.87 -45.42 -29.25
CA GLY A 293 -3.58 -46.36 -30.34
C GLY A 293 -2.56 -47.46 -29.99
N ALA A 294 -2.01 -47.41 -28.77
CA ALA A 294 -1.01 -48.36 -28.26
C ALA A 294 -1.57 -49.33 -27.19
N ALA A 295 -2.88 -49.35 -26.99
CA ALA A 295 -3.63 -50.30 -26.15
C ALA A 295 -4.47 -51.22 -27.03
#